data_AF-E4TXF1-F1
#
_entry.id   AF-E4TXF1-F1
#
_cell.length_a   1.000
_cell.length_b   1.000
_cell.length_c   1.000
_cell.angle_alpha   90.00
_cell.angle_beta   90.00
_cell.angle_gamma   90.00
#
_symmetry.space_group_name_H-M   'P 1'
#
loop_
_entity.id
_entity.type
_entity.pdbx_description
1 polymer ?
#
loop_
_entity_poly.entity_id
_entity_poly.type
_entity_poly.pdbx_seq_one_letter_code
_entity_poly.pdbx_strand_id
1 'polypeptide(L)'
;MSQSVLLTIARASIEEVLQGQNSINRRELLEQFPILSEPMATQITLYLGTKIRGSAKTQTAERSLLEDIIYNAKTAAFQDENFDPLVTSEYLHATIHLTIFSPEGELSHQSDPILSE
;
A
#
# COMPACT_ATOMS: atom_id res chain seq x y z
N MET A 1 7.68 13.72 9.67
CA MET A 1 8.47 12.76 8.88
C MET A 1 7.88 12.72 7.48
N SER A 2 8.69 12.85 6.44
CA SER A 2 8.24 12.93 5.04
C SER A 2 7.62 11.61 4.62
N GLN A 3 6.29 11.55 4.61
CA GLN A 3 5.55 10.38 4.14
C GLN A 3 5.85 10.16 2.66
N SER A 4 6.40 8.99 2.31
CA SER A 4 6.68 8.65 0.91
C SER A 4 5.37 8.65 0.12
N VAL A 5 5.37 9.24 -1.08
CA VAL A 5 4.19 9.30 -1.97
C VAL A 5 3.58 7.91 -2.19
N LEU A 6 4.43 6.88 -2.25
CA LEU A 6 4.04 5.48 -2.38
C LEU A 6 3.16 5.00 -1.23
N LEU A 7 3.51 5.37 0.01
CA LEU A 7 2.74 5.04 1.20
C LEU A 7 1.42 5.81 1.23
N THR A 8 1.41 7.05 0.75
CA THR A 8 0.18 7.84 0.62
C THR A 8 -0.78 7.19 -0.37
N ILE A 9 -0.28 6.69 -1.50
CA ILE A 9 -1.08 5.94 -2.48
C ILE A 9 -1.63 4.66 -1.86
N ALA A 10 -0.80 3.90 -1.15
CA ALA A 10 -1.24 2.69 -0.46
C ALA A 10 -2.35 2.99 0.56
N ARG A 11 -2.19 4.03 1.39
CA ARG A 11 -3.21 4.48 2.35
C ARG A 11 -4.51 4.89 1.65
N ALA A 12 -4.42 5.79 0.67
CA ALA A 12 -5.57 6.25 -0.09
C ALA A 12 -6.32 5.06 -0.69
N SER A 13 -5.61 4.03 -1.19
CA SER A 13 -6.24 2.88 -1.83
C SER A 13 -7.06 2.02 -0.87
N ILE A 14 -6.63 1.93 0.40
CA ILE A 14 -7.39 1.23 1.44
C ILE A 14 -8.59 2.09 1.85
N GLU A 15 -8.39 3.39 2.02
CA GLU A 15 -9.47 4.34 2.31
C GLU A 15 -10.55 4.37 1.22
N GLU A 16 -10.20 4.23 -0.05
CA GLU A 16 -11.17 4.14 -1.14
C GLU A 16 -12.17 3.00 -0.92
N VAL A 17 -11.68 1.86 -0.42
CA VAL A 17 -12.53 0.68 -0.15
C VAL A 17 -13.33 0.89 1.13
N LEU A 18 -12.73 1.45 2.18
CA LEU A 18 -13.42 1.72 3.45
C LEU A 18 -14.52 2.78 3.32
N GLN A 19 -14.28 3.83 2.52
CA GLN A 19 -15.22 4.94 2.32
C GLN A 19 -16.11 4.74 1.09
N GLY A 20 -15.81 3.77 0.22
CA GLY A 20 -16.53 3.53 -1.03
C GLY A 20 -16.40 4.67 -2.05
N GLN A 21 -15.30 5.44 -2.00
CA GLN A 21 -15.07 6.60 -2.88
C GLN A 21 -13.76 6.42 -3.66
N ASN A 22 -13.72 6.87 -4.92
CA ASN A 22 -12.48 6.90 -5.70
C ASN A 22 -11.80 8.25 -5.48
N SER A 23 -10.66 8.27 -4.81
CA SER A 23 -9.90 9.48 -4.45
C SER A 23 -8.55 9.56 -5.19
N ILE A 24 -8.06 8.44 -5.74
CA ILE A 24 -6.74 8.38 -6.38
C ILE A 24 -6.82 8.81 -7.85
N ASN A 25 -6.25 9.98 -8.16
CA ASN A 25 -6.03 10.42 -9.54
C ASN A 25 -4.74 9.82 -10.11
N ARG A 26 -4.85 8.61 -10.69
CA ARG A 26 -3.72 7.89 -11.31
C ARG A 26 -2.99 8.73 -12.36
N ARG A 27 -3.73 9.46 -13.20
CA ARG A 27 -3.15 10.27 -14.30
C ARG A 27 -2.23 11.36 -13.76
N GLU A 28 -2.71 12.09 -12.76
CA GLU A 28 -1.96 13.18 -12.13
C GLU A 28 -0.69 12.64 -11.42
N LEU A 29 -0.80 11.50 -10.74
CA LEU A 29 0.35 10.83 -10.11
C LEU A 29 1.39 10.39 -11.13
N LEU A 30 0.98 9.86 -12.28
CA LEU A 30 1.90 9.45 -13.35
C LEU A 30 2.55 10.66 -14.04
N GLU A 31 1.86 11.79 -14.16
CA GLU A 31 2.44 13.04 -14.66
C GLU A 31 3.47 13.63 -13.70
N GLN A 32 3.21 13.57 -12.39
CA GLN A 32 4.14 14.04 -11.37
C GLN A 32 5.33 13.08 -11.15
N PHE A 33 5.08 11.77 -11.24
CA PHE A 33 6.06 10.72 -10.96
C PHE A 33 6.04 9.65 -12.07
N PRO A 34 6.80 9.84 -13.16
CA PRO A 34 6.86 8.91 -14.28
C PRO A 34 7.30 7.49 -13.88
N ILE A 35 8.13 7.38 -12.84
CA ILE A 35 8.63 6.11 -12.31
C ILE A 35 7.51 5.18 -11.82
N LEU A 36 6.35 5.73 -11.45
CA LEU A 36 5.19 4.94 -11.03
C LEU A 36 4.58 4.12 -12.18
N SER A 37 4.92 4.44 -13.43
CA SER A 37 4.51 3.69 -14.62
C SER A 37 5.35 2.44 -14.83
N GLU A 38 6.53 2.34 -14.22
CA GLU A 38 7.47 1.25 -14.45
C GLU A 38 6.96 -0.07 -13.85
N PRO A 39 7.13 -1.19 -14.56
CA PRO A 39 6.74 -2.50 -14.05
C PRO A 39 7.67 -2.92 -12.91
N MET A 40 7.14 -2.96 -11.69
CA MET A 40 7.90 -3.34 -10.49
C MET A 40 7.05 -4.24 -9.60
N ALA A 41 7.71 -5.20 -8.95
CA ALA A 41 7.06 -6.04 -7.96
C ALA A 41 7.12 -5.35 -6.60
N THR A 42 5.99 -5.30 -5.89
CA THR A 42 5.92 -4.74 -4.55
C THR A 42 5.39 -5.76 -3.55
N GLN A 43 5.69 -5.49 -2.28
CA GLN A 43 5.09 -6.17 -1.15
C GLN A 43 4.56 -5.12 -0.19
N ILE A 44 3.32 -5.28 0.23
CA ILE A 44 2.70 -4.47 1.26
C ILE A 44 2.41 -5.36 2.45
N THR A 45 2.75 -4.89 3.63
CA THR A 45 2.47 -5.56 4.90
C THR A 45 1.84 -4.55 5.84
N LEU A 46 0.68 -4.91 6.38
CA LEU A 46 -0.06 -4.12 7.33
C LEU A 46 0.25 -4.62 8.73
N TYR A 47 0.54 -3.68 9.62
CA TYR A 47 0.79 -3.96 11.03
C TYR A 47 -0.22 -3.21 11.89
N LEU A 48 -0.80 -3.90 12.86
CA LEU A 48 -1.62 -3.29 13.90
C LEU A 48 -0.81 -3.32 15.20
N GLY A 49 -0.18 -2.19 15.53
CA GLY A 49 0.85 -2.14 16.58
C GLY A 49 2.05 -3.03 16.23
N THR A 50 2.26 -4.11 16.98
CA THR A 50 3.36 -5.07 16.77
C THR A 50 2.96 -6.33 16.00
N LYS A 51 1.68 -6.49 15.67
CA LYS A 51 1.15 -7.70 15.02
C LYS A 51 0.92 -7.46 13.53
N ILE A 52 1.27 -8.45 12.71
CA ILE A 52 0.91 -8.47 11.30
C ILE A 52 -0.61 -8.64 11.20
N ARG A 53 -1.24 -7.79 10.40
CA ARG A 53 -2.69 -7.77 10.16
C ARG A 53 -3.07 -8.22 8.75
N GLY A 54 -2.11 -8.23 7.84
CA GLY A 54 -2.26 -8.74 6.47
C GLY A 54 -1.02 -8.43 5.63
N SER A 55 -0.79 -9.21 4.58
CA SER A 55 0.31 -8.98 3.65
C SER A 55 -0.04 -9.42 2.24
N ALA A 56 0.45 -8.69 1.25
CA ALA A 56 0.33 -9.07 -0.16
C ALA A 56 1.66 -8.81 -0.86
N LYS A 57 2.08 -9.76 -1.69
CA LYS A 57 3.31 -9.68 -2.47
C LYS A 57 3.04 -10.05 -3.92
N THR A 58 3.50 -9.21 -4.82
CA THR A 58 3.53 -9.52 -6.25
C THR A 58 4.73 -10.39 -6.58
N GLN A 59 4.49 -11.53 -7.25
CA GLN A 59 5.55 -12.44 -7.69
C GLN A 59 6.21 -12.00 -9.01
N THR A 60 5.43 -11.41 -9.92
CA THR A 60 5.90 -11.02 -11.25
C THR A 60 5.55 -9.55 -11.49
N ALA A 61 6.56 -8.74 -11.81
CA ALA A 61 6.42 -7.32 -12.13
C ALA A 61 5.73 -7.11 -13.50
N GLU A 62 4.44 -7.44 -13.59
CA GLU A 62 3.64 -7.26 -14.81
C GLU A 62 2.86 -5.94 -14.80
N ARG A 63 2.56 -5.43 -13.61
CA ARG A 63 1.81 -4.19 -13.40
C ARG A 63 2.77 -3.04 -13.14
N SER A 64 2.39 -1.84 -13.57
CA SER A 64 3.05 -0.61 -13.18
C SER A 64 3.09 -0.50 -11.65
N LEU A 65 4.17 0.08 -11.11
CA LEU A 65 4.38 0.27 -9.68
C LEU A 65 3.14 0.89 -9.00
N LEU A 66 2.49 1.87 -9.63
CA LEU A 66 1.25 2.46 -9.12
C LEU A 66 0.14 1.43 -8.92
N GLU A 67 -0.16 0.66 -9.97
CA GLU A 67 -1.22 -0.34 -9.97
C GLU A 67 -0.88 -1.48 -9.01
N ASP A 68 0.38 -1.88 -8.94
CA ASP A 68 0.84 -2.93 -8.04
C ASP A 68 0.68 -2.52 -6.57
N ILE A 69 1.01 -1.28 -6.23
CA ILE A 69 0.81 -0.72 -4.88
C ILE A 69 -0.67 -0.69 -4.51
N ILE A 70 -1.53 -0.17 -5.40
CA ILE A 70 -2.97 -0.09 -5.16
C ILE A 70 -3.57 -1.49 -4.99
N TYR A 71 -3.15 -2.43 -5.85
CA TYR A 71 -3.61 -3.81 -5.81
C TYR A 71 -3.17 -4.50 -4.53
N ASN A 72 -1.88 -4.51 -4.22
CA ASN A 72 -1.35 -5.17 -3.03
C ASN A 72 -1.87 -4.55 -1.74
N ALA A 73 -2.08 -3.23 -1.69
CA ALA A 73 -2.64 -2.58 -0.50
C ALA A 73 -4.08 -3.05 -0.23
N LYS A 74 -4.91 -3.12 -1.29
CA LYS A 74 -6.28 -3.63 -1.19
C LYS A 74 -6.30 -5.12 -0.87
N THR A 75 -5.43 -5.91 -1.48
CA THR A 75 -5.33 -7.35 -1.20
C THR A 75 -4.88 -7.61 0.23
N ALA A 76 -3.82 -6.93 0.70
CA ALA A 76 -3.33 -7.08 2.08
C ALA A 76 -4.36 -6.64 3.13
N ALA A 77 -5.21 -5.65 2.81
CA ALA A 77 -6.23 -5.16 3.73
C ALA A 77 -7.51 -6.01 3.74
N PHE A 78 -7.96 -6.54 2.59
CA PHE A 78 -9.31 -7.10 2.47
C PHE A 78 -9.39 -8.51 1.88
N GLN A 79 -8.32 -9.01 1.25
CA GLN A 79 -8.33 -10.29 0.51
C GLN A 79 -7.26 -11.27 1.02
N ASP A 80 -6.62 -10.99 2.15
CA ASP A 80 -5.69 -11.94 2.75
C ASP A 80 -6.47 -13.08 3.40
N GLU A 81 -6.31 -14.31 2.91
CA GLU A 81 -7.06 -15.47 3.41
C GLU A 81 -6.79 -15.81 4.89
N ASN A 82 -5.68 -15.31 5.44
CA ASN A 82 -5.31 -15.56 6.83
C ASN A 82 -5.97 -14.59 7.81
N PHE A 83 -6.54 -13.50 7.33
CA PHE A 83 -7.00 -12.38 8.15
C PHE A 83 -8.35 -11.85 7.70
N ASP A 84 -9.21 -11.47 8.65
CA ASP A 84 -10.49 -10.84 8.31
C ASP A 84 -10.28 -9.47 7.63
N PRO A 85 -11.20 -9.02 6.77
CA PRO A 85 -11.12 -7.70 6.15
C PRO A 85 -10.90 -6.58 7.18
N LEU A 86 -9.95 -5.69 6.89
CA LEU A 86 -9.59 -4.58 7.77
C LEU A 86 -10.78 -3.63 7.97
N VAL A 87 -11.07 -3.29 9.23
CA VAL A 87 -12.11 -2.30 9.53
C VAL A 87 -11.52 -0.92 9.78
N THR A 88 -12.34 0.13 9.65
CA THR A 88 -11.91 1.53 9.79
C THR A 88 -11.20 1.81 11.13
N SER A 89 -11.68 1.23 12.24
CA SER A 89 -11.05 1.40 13.56
C SER A 89 -9.64 0.80 13.62
N GLU A 90 -9.41 -0.35 12.98
CA GLU A 90 -8.10 -0.97 12.87
C GLU A 90 -7.19 -0.17 11.93
N TYR A 91 -7.72 0.29 10.79
CA TYR A 91 -6.98 1.08 9.83
C TYR A 91 -6.37 2.35 10.44
N LEU A 92 -7.10 3.02 11.34
CA LEU A 92 -6.60 4.21 12.04
C LEU A 92 -5.34 3.94 12.87
N HIS A 93 -5.18 2.72 13.37
CA HIS A 93 -4.02 2.29 14.15
C HIS A 93 -3.03 1.46 13.31
N ALA A 94 -3.34 1.24 12.02
CA ALA A 94 -2.54 0.41 11.15
C ALA A 94 -1.34 1.19 10.59
N THR A 95 -0.19 0.53 10.65
CA THR A 95 1.07 0.92 10.04
C THR A 95 1.21 0.15 8.73
N ILE A 96 1.46 0.87 7.63
CA ILE A 96 1.72 0.26 6.33
C ILE A 96 3.23 0.21 6.11
N HIS A 97 3.72 -1.00 5.81
CA HIS A 97 5.07 -1.25 5.33
C HIS A 97 5.01 -1.61 3.85
N LEU A 98 5.81 -0.94 3.04
CA LEU A 98 5.90 -1.13 1.59
C LEU A 98 7.34 -1.48 1.24
N THR A 99 7.53 -2.59 0.54
CA THR A 99 8.82 -2.99 -0.02
C THR A 99 8.70 -3.08 -1.54
N ILE A 100 9.61 -2.44 -2.25
CA ILE A 100 9.71 -2.48 -3.71
C ILE A 100 10.90 -3.34 -4.07
N PHE A 101 10.68 -4.32 -4.96
CA PHE A 101 11.71 -5.17 -5.51
C PHE A 101 12.03 -4.67 -6.92
N SER A 102 13.20 -4.04 -7.05
CA SER A 102 13.74 -3.60 -8.34
C SER A 102 14.92 -4.50 -8.75
N PRO A 103 15.30 -4.52 -10.03
CA PRO A 103 16.49 -5.25 -10.49
C PRO A 103 17.79 -4.78 -9.79
N GLU A 104 17.82 -3.52 -9.34
CA GLU A 104 19.00 -2.90 -8.70
C GLU A 104 19.04 -3.15 -7.18
N GLY A 105 17.95 -3.62 -6.58
CA GLY A 105 17.86 -3.90 -5.15
C GLY A 105 16.45 -3.75 -4.57
N GLU A 106 16.35 -3.99 -3.26
CA GLU A 106 15.11 -3.88 -2.50
C GLU A 106 15.06 -2.53 -1.76
N LEU A 107 13.93 -1.82 -1.87
CA LEU A 107 13.69 -0.55 -1.20
C LEU A 107 12.49 -0.68 -0.27
N SER A 108 12.67 -0.46 1.03
CA SER A 108 11.59 -0.52 2.01
C SER A 108 11.24 0.85 2.60
N HIS A 109 9.94 1.07 2.80
CA HIS A 109 9.35 2.27 3.36
C HIS A 109 8.27 1.89 4.38
N GLN A 110 8.19 2.63 5.48
CA GLN A 110 7.16 2.43 6.50
C GLN A 110 6.45 3.74 6.83
N SER A 111 5.14 3.66 7.05
CA SER A 111 4.30 4.77 7.49
C SER A 111 4.04 4.72 8.99
N ASP A 112 3.88 5.87 9.62
CA ASP A 112 3.37 5.96 10.99
C ASP A 112 1.85 5.69 11.03
N PRO A 113 1.29 5.21 12.16
CA PRO A 113 -0.16 5.09 12.36
C PRO A 113 -0.85 6.47 12.34
N ILE A 114 -2.13 6.51 11.93
CA ILE A 114 -2.89 7.77 11.84
C ILE A 114 -3.21 8.31 13.23
N LEU A 115 -3.61 7.43 14.14
CA LEU A 115 -3.77 7.71 15.55
C LEU A 115 -2.66 6.99 16.31
N SER A 116 -1.85 7.76 17.01
CA SER A 116 -1.02 7.25 18.11
C SER A 116 -1.85 7.38 19.39
N GLU A 117 -1.93 6.32 20.20
CA GLU A 117 -2.60 6.37 21.52
C GLU A 117 -2.08 7.51 22.40
#